data_AF-F9DL82-F1
#
_entry.id   AF-F9DL82-F1
#
_cell.length_a   1.000
_cell.length_b   1.000
_cell.length_c   1.000
_cell.angle_alpha   90.00
_cell.angle_beta   90.00
_cell.angle_gamma   90.00
#
_symmetry.space_group_name_H-M   'P 1'
#
loop_
_entity.id
_entity.type
_entity.pdbx_description
1 polymer ?
#
loop_
_entity_poly.entity_id
_entity_poly.type
_entity_poly.pdbx_seq_one_letter_code
_entity_poly.pdbx_strand_id
1 'polypeptide(L)'
;MANKNKLKPKGHLFISSPTLEGLALLCENAKEAAHISGIEYSNFLKACKMEKDIRFSTYRKCAAGLGKEVLVIHLPLGTIESMIEPKTHVNGFYETIEQDKLIKVLMAVMPSDGIKIFGVMDIW
;
A
#
# COMPACT_ATOMS: atom_id res chain seq x y z
N MET A 1 -6.75 -11.89 -38.00
CA MET A 1 -6.57 -10.74 -37.07
C MET A 1 -6.70 -11.27 -35.65
N ALA A 2 -5.64 -11.16 -34.83
CA ALA A 2 -5.62 -11.71 -33.48
C ALA A 2 -6.57 -10.94 -32.55
N ASN A 3 -7.52 -11.66 -31.95
CA ASN A 3 -8.47 -11.14 -30.98
C ASN A 3 -7.72 -10.83 -29.67
N LYS A 4 -7.24 -9.58 -29.52
CA LYS A 4 -6.59 -9.09 -28.30
C LYS A 4 -7.63 -8.74 -27.24
N ASN A 5 -8.50 -9.68 -26.87
CA ASN A 5 -9.03 -9.69 -25.51
C ASN A 5 -7.88 -10.07 -24.59
N LYS A 6 -6.99 -9.10 -24.31
CA LYS A 6 -6.06 -9.21 -23.19
C LYS A 6 -6.94 -9.42 -21.97
N LEU A 7 -7.04 -10.65 -21.50
CA LEU A 7 -7.61 -10.97 -20.19
C LEU A 7 -6.97 -9.98 -19.21
N LYS A 8 -7.77 -9.06 -18.67
CA LYS A 8 -7.32 -8.24 -17.54
C LYS A 8 -6.84 -9.23 -16.47
N PRO A 9 -5.64 -9.05 -15.91
CA PRO A 9 -5.20 -9.91 -14.82
C PRO A 9 -6.26 -9.89 -13.73
N LYS A 10 -6.76 -11.07 -13.32
CA LYS A 10 -7.76 -11.23 -12.25
C LYS A 10 -7.15 -11.04 -10.85
N GLY A 11 -5.99 -10.38 -10.76
CA GLY A 11 -5.23 -10.19 -9.54
C GLY A 11 -5.54 -8.82 -8.95
N HIS A 12 -5.72 -8.79 -7.64
CA HIS A 12 -5.99 -7.57 -6.88
C HIS A 12 -4.76 -7.16 -6.09
N LEU A 13 -4.47 -5.86 -6.05
CA LEU A 13 -3.47 -5.27 -5.16
C LEU A 13 -4.21 -4.45 -4.11
N PHE A 14 -4.02 -4.81 -2.85
CA PHE A 14 -4.62 -4.12 -1.72
C PHE A 14 -3.56 -3.30 -0.98
N ILE A 15 -3.85 -2.04 -0.69
CA ILE A 15 -2.99 -1.15 0.09
C ILE A 15 -3.81 -0.58 1.24
N SER A 16 -3.31 -0.69 2.47
CA SER A 16 -4.00 -0.10 3.61
C SER A 16 -3.89 1.42 3.63
N SER A 17 -4.94 2.10 4.05
CA SER A 17 -4.92 3.53 4.32
C SER A 17 -4.23 3.86 5.65
N PRO A 18 -3.51 5.00 5.75
CA PRO A 18 -3.22 5.93 4.66
C PRO A 18 -2.23 5.35 3.64
N THR A 19 -2.52 5.53 2.35
CA THR A 19 -1.65 5.14 1.24
C THR A 19 -0.40 6.04 1.19
N LEU A 20 0.61 5.72 0.37
CA LEU A 20 1.76 6.62 0.18
C LEU A 20 1.33 8.02 -0.32
N GLU A 21 0.28 8.10 -1.13
CA GLU A 21 -0.31 9.38 -1.55
C GLU A 21 -0.85 10.16 -0.35
N GLY A 22 -1.66 9.52 0.50
CA GLY A 22 -2.19 10.14 1.71
C GLY A 22 -1.09 10.56 2.68
N LEU A 23 -0.08 9.71 2.87
CA LEU A 23 1.08 10.00 3.70
C LEU A 23 1.90 11.18 3.15
N ALA A 24 2.13 11.23 1.84
CA ALA A 24 2.85 12.34 1.22
C ALA A 24 2.07 13.66 1.31
N LEU A 25 0.73 13.60 1.22
CA LEU A 25 -0.14 14.78 1.39
C LEU A 25 -0.12 15.33 2.82
N LEU A 26 -0.06 14.44 3.81
CA LEU A 26 -0.01 14.79 5.23
C LEU A 26 1.42 15.09 5.73
N CYS A 27 2.44 14.89 4.89
CA CYS A 27 3.84 15.10 5.27
C CYS A 27 4.17 16.60 5.34
N GLU A 28 4.52 17.08 6.53
CA GLU A 28 4.90 18.48 6.76
C GLU A 28 6.10 18.91 5.89
N ASN A 29 7.05 18.00 5.66
CA ASN A 29 8.24 18.26 4.86
C ASN A 29 8.48 17.19 3.78
N ALA A 30 7.60 17.18 2.77
CA ALA A 30 7.70 16.25 1.65
C ALA A 30 9.01 16.41 0.82
N LYS A 31 9.69 17.57 0.89
CA LYS A 31 11.01 17.75 0.24
C LYS A 31 12.09 16.94 0.93
N GLU A 32 12.10 16.94 2.26
CA GLU A 32 13.01 16.10 3.04
C GLU A 32 12.72 14.61 2.82
N ALA A 33 11.44 14.23 2.82
CA ALA A 33 11.04 12.85 2.50
C ALA A 33 11.54 12.41 1.12
N ALA A 34 11.46 13.28 0.10
CA ALA A 34 12.00 13.02 -1.23
C ALA A 34 13.54 12.88 -1.19
N HIS A 35 14.24 13.76 -0.46
CA HIS A 35 15.67 13.68 -0.27
C HIS A 35 16.11 12.35 0.37
N ILE A 36 15.49 11.95 1.48
CA ILE A 36 15.73 10.66 2.16
C ILE A 36 15.48 9.48 1.22
N SER A 37 14.41 9.54 0.41
CA SER A 37 14.11 8.50 -0.57
C SER A 37 15.16 8.39 -1.70
N GLY A 38 16.01 9.41 -1.87
CA GLY A 38 16.94 9.55 -2.98
C GLY A 38 16.24 9.73 -4.33
N ILE A 39 15.05 10.35 -4.34
CA ILE A 39 14.24 10.59 -5.53
C ILE A 39 14.02 12.09 -5.66
N GLU A 40 14.13 12.62 -6.89
CA GLU A 40 13.80 14.01 -7.16
C GLU A 40 12.34 14.32 -6.73
N TYR A 41 12.12 15.47 -6.10
CA TYR A 41 10.86 15.81 -5.44
C TYR A 41 9.60 15.61 -6.30
N SER A 42 9.59 16.10 -7.54
CA SER A 42 8.43 15.93 -8.41
C SER A 42 8.16 14.46 -8.76
N ASN A 43 9.22 13.67 -8.97
CA ASN A 43 9.13 12.24 -9.22
C ASN A 43 8.73 11.46 -7.96
N PHE A 44 9.15 11.90 -6.78
CA PHE A 44 8.73 11.33 -5.50
C PHE A 44 7.21 11.48 -5.31
N LEU A 45 6.66 12.68 -5.54
CA LEU A 45 5.21 12.90 -5.43
C LEU A 45 4.42 12.04 -6.43
N LYS A 46 4.87 11.98 -7.70
CA LYS A 46 4.24 11.13 -8.71
C LYS A 46 4.30 9.64 -8.37
N ALA A 47 5.41 9.20 -7.78
CA ALA A 47 5.59 7.83 -7.34
C ALA A 47 4.70 7.49 -6.14
N CYS A 48 4.53 8.40 -5.17
CA CYS A 48 3.63 8.22 -4.03
C CYS A 48 2.16 8.10 -4.47
N LYS A 49 1.77 8.87 -5.49
CA LYS A 49 0.45 8.80 -6.14
C LYS A 49 0.23 7.55 -7.00
N MET A 50 1.31 6.82 -7.29
CA MET A 50 1.29 5.70 -8.23
C MET A 50 0.62 6.07 -9.56
N GLU A 51 0.93 7.25 -10.12
CA GLU A 51 0.33 7.74 -11.38
C GLU A 51 0.64 6.83 -12.58
N LYS A 52 1.67 5.98 -12.45
CA LYS A 52 2.12 5.00 -13.44
C LYS A 52 2.51 3.72 -12.71
N ASP A 53 2.76 2.66 -13.47
CA ASP A 53 3.43 1.46 -12.96
C ASP A 53 4.74 1.83 -12.26
N ILE A 54 4.85 1.44 -11.01
CA ILE A 54 6.06 1.66 -10.20
C ILE A 54 6.73 0.34 -9.89
N ARG A 55 8.06 0.35 -9.84
CA ARG A 55 8.83 -0.79 -9.34
C ARG A 55 8.72 -0.83 -7.82
N PHE A 56 8.68 -2.03 -7.24
CA PHE A 56 8.73 -2.20 -5.77
C PHE A 56 9.95 -1.52 -5.14
N SER A 57 11.09 -1.47 -5.84
CA SER A 57 12.27 -0.75 -5.38
C SER A 57 12.01 0.75 -5.17
N THR A 58 11.18 1.36 -6.02
CA THR A 58 10.78 2.76 -5.93
C THR A 58 9.73 2.93 -4.83
N TYR A 59 8.74 2.04 -4.78
CA TYR A 59 7.72 2.06 -3.71
C TYR A 59 8.36 2.01 -2.31
N ARG A 60 9.33 1.11 -2.12
CA ARG A 60 10.10 0.97 -0.87
C ARG A 60 10.88 2.25 -0.53
N LYS A 61 11.50 2.90 -1.52
CA LYS A 61 12.21 4.17 -1.31
C LYS A 61 11.26 5.29 -0.88
N CYS A 62 10.11 5.41 -1.54
CA CYS A 62 9.09 6.38 -1.17
C CYS A 62 8.59 6.14 0.26
N ALA A 63 8.27 4.88 0.61
CA ALA A 63 7.88 4.51 1.96
C ALA A 63 8.95 4.86 3.00
N ALA A 64 10.22 4.56 2.73
CA ALA A 64 11.33 4.89 3.62
C ALA A 64 11.48 6.41 3.83
N GLY A 65 11.32 7.21 2.76
CA GLY A 65 11.30 8.67 2.85
C GLY A 65 10.15 9.21 3.74
N LEU A 66 9.05 8.47 3.82
CA LEU A 66 7.89 8.78 4.67
C LEU A 66 7.96 8.08 6.04
N GLY A 67 9.10 7.49 6.40
CA GLY A 67 9.29 6.80 7.68
C GLY A 67 8.46 5.52 7.82
N LYS A 68 8.20 4.81 6.72
CA LYS A 68 7.42 3.56 6.70
C LYS A 68 8.22 2.38 6.17
N GLU A 69 7.96 1.22 6.74
CA GLU A 69 8.34 -0.07 6.17
C GLU A 69 7.26 -0.59 5.23
N VAL A 70 7.62 -1.55 4.36
CA VAL A 70 6.68 -2.18 3.42
C VAL A 70 6.69 -3.69 3.64
N LEU A 71 5.52 -4.24 3.95
CA LEU A 71 5.25 -5.67 4.00
C LEU A 71 4.34 -6.05 2.83
N VAL A 72 4.69 -7.14 2.13
CA VAL A 72 3.86 -7.71 1.06
C VAL A 72 3.44 -9.12 1.47
N ILE A 73 2.14 -9.38 1.49
CA ILE A 73 1.54 -10.67 1.83
C ILE A 73 0.81 -11.22 0.61
N HIS A 74 1.08 -12.47 0.25
CA HIS A 74 0.34 -13.18 -0.80
C HIS A 74 -0.77 -14.01 -0.17
N LEU A 75 -2.01 -13.83 -0.66
CA LEU A 75 -3.20 -14.55 -0.21
C LEU A 75 -3.87 -15.24 -1.40
N PRO A 76 -4.67 -16.29 -1.17
CA PRO A 76 -5.57 -16.82 -2.19
C PRO A 76 -6.49 -15.73 -2.76
N LEU A 77 -6.87 -15.85 -4.04
CA LEU A 77 -7.81 -14.92 -4.66
C LEU A 77 -9.17 -14.99 -3.94
N GLY A 78 -9.81 -13.84 -3.74
CA GLY A 78 -11.09 -13.71 -3.04
C GLY A 78 -10.99 -13.70 -1.51
N THR A 79 -9.82 -13.92 -0.91
CA THR A 79 -9.68 -13.91 0.56
C THR A 79 -10.11 -12.58 1.17
N ILE A 80 -9.62 -11.45 0.66
CA ILE A 80 -9.96 -10.12 1.19
C ILE A 80 -11.44 -9.79 0.93
N GLU A 81 -11.92 -9.98 -0.29
CA GLU A 81 -13.29 -9.68 -0.70
C GLU A 81 -14.34 -10.50 0.07
N SER A 82 -13.97 -11.69 0.55
CA SER A 82 -14.85 -12.51 1.40
C SER A 82 -15.02 -11.97 2.82
N MET A 83 -14.11 -11.09 3.28
CA MET A 83 -14.07 -10.59 4.65
C MET A 83 -14.50 -9.13 4.75
N ILE A 84 -14.13 -8.34 3.74
CA ILE A 84 -14.37 -6.89 3.71
C ILE A 84 -14.67 -6.44 2.29
N GLU A 85 -15.34 -5.30 2.18
CA GLU A 85 -15.53 -4.61 0.92
C GLU A 85 -14.40 -3.58 0.72
N PRO A 86 -13.39 -3.88 -0.12
CA PRO A 86 -12.30 -2.97 -0.43
C PRO A 86 -12.79 -1.84 -1.35
N LYS A 87 -12.15 -0.67 -1.29
CA LYS A 87 -12.52 0.48 -2.15
C LYS A 87 -11.50 0.67 -3.26
N THR A 88 -11.92 0.64 -4.51
CA THR A 88 -11.06 0.94 -5.65
C THR A 88 -10.48 2.35 -5.52
N HIS A 89 -9.15 2.45 -5.62
CA HIS A 89 -8.48 3.74 -5.61
C HIS A 89 -8.78 4.54 -6.90
N VAL A 90 -8.71 5.87 -6.84
CA VAL A 90 -9.07 6.75 -7.97
C VAL A 90 -8.26 6.51 -9.24
N ASN A 91 -7.03 6.00 -9.12
CA ASN A 91 -6.19 5.65 -10.26
C ASN A 91 -6.50 4.27 -10.88
N GLY A 92 -7.35 3.47 -10.24
CA GLY A 92 -7.76 2.14 -10.71
C GLY A 92 -6.68 1.06 -10.67
N PHE A 93 -5.49 1.34 -10.11
CA PHE A 93 -4.37 0.39 -10.06
C PHE A 93 -4.38 -0.53 -8.85
N TYR A 94 -5.05 -0.12 -7.78
CA TYR A 94 -5.11 -0.84 -6.53
C TYR A 94 -6.41 -0.54 -5.78
N GLU A 95 -6.67 -1.34 -4.77
CA GLU A 95 -7.78 -1.18 -3.86
C GLU A 95 -7.28 -0.82 -2.47
N THR A 96 -8.10 -0.08 -1.73
CA THR A 96 -7.78 0.43 -0.40
C THR A 96 -8.53 -0.32 0.68
N ILE A 97 -7.82 -0.60 1.77
CA ILE A 97 -8.37 -1.20 2.98
C ILE A 97 -8.18 -0.22 4.14
N GLU A 98 -9.23 0.09 4.88
CA GLU A 98 -9.11 0.90 6.10
C GLU A 98 -8.30 0.14 7.18
N GLN A 99 -7.55 0.86 8.01
CA GLN A 99 -6.58 0.24 8.92
C GLN A 99 -7.23 -0.73 9.94
N ASP A 100 -8.44 -0.41 10.41
CA ASP A 100 -9.24 -1.27 11.31
C ASP A 100 -9.66 -2.58 10.62
N LYS A 101 -9.93 -2.53 9.31
CA LYS A 101 -10.23 -3.70 8.48
C LYS A 101 -8.99 -4.53 8.16
N LEU A 102 -7.83 -3.90 7.99
CA LEU A 102 -6.56 -4.62 7.82
C LEU A 102 -6.27 -5.52 9.03
N ILE A 103 -6.50 -5.04 10.25
CA ILE A 103 -6.30 -5.86 11.46
C ILE A 103 -7.17 -7.13 11.41
N LYS A 104 -8.44 -7.01 11.00
CA LYS A 104 -9.34 -8.16 10.84
C LYS A 104 -8.81 -9.17 9.83
N VAL A 105 -8.31 -8.69 8.69
CA VAL A 105 -7.68 -9.53 7.66
C VAL A 105 -6.48 -10.27 8.25
N LEU A 106 -5.57 -9.56 8.93
CA LEU A 106 -4.36 -10.15 9.49
C LEU A 106 -4.68 -11.22 10.55
N MET A 107 -5.64 -10.96 11.44
CA MET A 107 -6.08 -11.94 12.44
C MET A 107 -6.73 -13.19 11.81
N ALA A 108 -7.39 -13.05 10.66
CA ALA A 108 -8.02 -14.17 9.97
C ALA A 108 -7.02 -15.03 9.20
N VAL A 109 -5.97 -14.44 8.63
CA VAL A 109 -5.01 -15.15 7.75
C VAL A 109 -3.73 -15.57 8.45
N MET A 110 -3.40 -14.97 9.60
CA MET A 110 -2.22 -15.33 10.40
C MET A 110 -2.69 -16.02 11.69
N PRO A 111 -2.44 -17.33 11.88
CA PRO A 111 -2.85 -18.02 13.10
C PRO A 111 -2.20 -17.39 14.34
N SER A 112 -3.00 -17.30 15.41
CA SER A 112 -2.74 -16.61 16.68
C SER A 112 -1.52 -17.11 17.47
N ASP A 113 -0.84 -18.15 17.01
CA ASP A 113 0.22 -18.82 17.77
C ASP A 113 1.59 -18.11 17.65
N GLY A 114 1.69 -17.00 16.89
CA GLY A 114 2.98 -16.34 16.64
C GLY A 114 3.02 -14.81 16.55
N ILE A 115 1.90 -14.09 16.42
CA ILE A 115 1.94 -12.61 16.34
C ILE A 115 1.49 -12.00 17.65
N LYS A 116 2.44 -11.80 18.58
CA LYS A 116 2.30 -10.79 19.63
C LYS A 116 2.44 -9.43 18.96
N ILE A 117 1.31 -8.83 18.55
CA ILE A 117 1.26 -7.41 18.21
C ILE A 117 1.49 -6.68 19.53
N PHE A 118 2.74 -6.29 19.81
CA PHE A 118 3.01 -5.38 20.92
C PHE A 118 2.26 -4.10 20.60
N GLY A 119 1.30 -3.78 21.48
CA GLY A 119 0.38 -2.68 21.28
C GLY A 119 1.12 -1.39 20.97
N VAL A 120 0.46 -0.58 20.15
CA VAL A 120 0.67 0.86 20.04
C VAL A 120 0.76 1.41 21.46
N MET A 121 1.98 1.61 21.96
CA MET A 121 2.23 2.39 23.15
C MET A 121 2.48 3.82 22.67
N ASP A 122 1.63 4.72 23.14
CA ASP A 122 1.88 6.15 23.17
C ASP A 122 3.31 6.39 23.66
N ILE A 123 4.10 7.07 22.85
CA ILE A 123 5.36 7.67 23.30
C ILE A 123 5.09 9.17 23.35
N TRP A 124 5.14 9.68 24.58
CA TRP A 124 5.04 11.07 25.00
C TRP A 124 6.08 11.97 24.34
#